data_AF-A0AB38BLK2-F1
#
_entry.id   AF-A0AB38BLK2-F1
#
_cell.length_a   1.000
_cell.length_b   1.000
_cell.length_c   1.000
_cell.angle_alpha   90.00
_cell.angle_beta   90.00
_cell.angle_gamma   90.00
#
_symmetry.space_group_name_H-M   'P 1'
#
loop_
_entity.id
_entity.type
_entity.pdbx_description
1 polymer ?
#
loop_
_entity_poly.entity_id
_entity_poly.type
_entity_poly.pdbx_seq_one_letter_code
_entity_poly.pdbx_strand_id
1 'polypeptide(L)'
;MNPETKNKLSYKLSTASIVLIPIAIGINYLGKYIAGVLRLPLWLDSIGTVLSGMLAGPVIGAASGIINNVIYGVTADPISTVYAVTSAVIGLMAGLFAAKGWFKDIKTVLLAGLIIGVVAATVSTPLNILFLGGQTGNVWGDALYVFADFEWATAMAGFFLGQHRCGCAG
;
A
#
# COMPACT_ATOMS: atom_id res chain seq x y z
N MET A 1 19.38 -5.90 -20.38
CA MET A 1 18.59 -4.71 -19.99
C MET A 1 18.89 -3.59 -20.96
N ASN A 2 17.90 -3.12 -21.73
CA ASN A 2 18.11 -2.22 -22.87
C ASN A 2 18.53 -0.80 -22.39
N PRO A 3 19.45 -0.11 -23.08
CA PRO A 3 19.92 1.21 -22.68
C PRO A 3 18.81 2.28 -22.65
N GLU A 4 17.69 2.09 -23.35
CA GLU A 4 16.52 2.98 -23.29
C GLU A 4 15.80 2.98 -21.94
N THR A 5 15.83 1.87 -21.19
CA THR A 5 15.15 1.79 -19.89
C THR A 5 15.89 2.58 -18.81
N LYS A 6 17.22 2.75 -18.96
CA LYS A 6 18.05 3.55 -18.03
C LYS A 6 17.66 5.03 -18.01
N ASN A 7 17.18 5.56 -19.13
CA ASN A 7 16.82 6.99 -19.27
C ASN A 7 15.39 7.31 -18.79
N LYS A 8 14.53 6.31 -18.63
CA LYS A 8 13.18 6.45 -18.04
C LYS A 8 13.14 6.24 -16.52
N LEU A 9 14.21 5.74 -15.90
CA LEU A 9 14.27 5.63 -14.44
C LEU A 9 14.82 6.91 -13.78
N SER A 10 15.47 7.77 -14.58
CA SER A 10 16.06 9.04 -14.19
C SER A 10 15.29 10.19 -14.83
N TYR A 11 14.23 10.68 -14.17
CA TYR A 11 13.57 11.91 -14.59
C TYR A 11 14.21 13.10 -13.90
N LYS A 12 14.45 14.16 -14.70
CA LYS A 12 15.08 15.42 -14.28
C LYS A 12 14.41 15.91 -12.99
N LEU A 13 15.21 16.09 -11.94
CA LEU A 13 14.83 16.85 -10.74
C LEU A 13 14.54 18.29 -11.15
N SER A 14 13.35 18.50 -11.70
CA SER A 14 12.82 19.82 -12.00
C SER A 14 12.27 20.42 -10.70
N THR A 15 12.26 21.73 -10.60
CA THR A 15 11.69 22.45 -9.45
C THR A 15 10.27 21.96 -9.12
N ALA A 16 9.48 21.62 -10.14
CA ALA A 16 8.14 21.05 -9.98
C ALA A 16 8.14 19.70 -9.24
N SER A 17 9.11 18.82 -9.50
CA SER A 17 9.23 17.50 -8.85
C SER A 17 9.59 17.63 -7.37
N ILE A 18 10.44 18.60 -7.03
CA ILE A 18 10.83 18.87 -5.63
C ILE A 18 9.65 19.42 -4.83
N VAL A 19 8.89 20.36 -5.40
CA VAL A 19 7.70 20.93 -4.75
C VAL A 19 6.57 19.91 -4.59
N LEU A 20 6.51 18.90 -5.45
CA LEU A 20 5.47 17.88 -5.37
C LEU A 20 5.62 16.95 -4.15
N ILE A 21 6.84 16.75 -3.64
CA ILE A 21 7.11 15.90 -2.47
C ILE A 21 6.38 16.43 -1.21
N PRO A 22 6.57 17.70 -0.75
CA PRO A 22 5.88 18.20 0.43
C PRO A 22 4.36 18.25 0.24
N ILE A 23 3.87 18.52 -0.98
CA ILE A 23 2.43 18.46 -1.28
C ILE A 23 1.89 17.04 -1.10
N ALA A 24 2.58 16.04 -1.67
CA ALA A 24 2.20 14.64 -1.54
C ALA A 24 2.19 14.18 -0.08
N ILE A 25 3.19 14.58 0.71
CA ILE A 25 3.24 14.30 2.15
C ILE A 25 2.06 14.94 2.86
N GLY A 26 1.75 16.21 2.59
CA GLY A 26 0.60 16.90 3.21
C GLY A 26 -0.73 16.20 2.92
N ILE A 27 -0.96 15.80 1.67
CA ILE A 27 -2.16 15.04 1.26
C ILE A 27 -2.22 13.71 2.02
N ASN A 28 -1.11 12.98 2.07
CA ASN A 28 -1.06 11.67 2.71
C ASN A 28 -1.26 11.75 4.23
N TYR A 29 -0.64 12.74 4.87
CA TYR A 29 -0.76 12.96 6.31
C TYR A 29 -2.21 13.28 6.67
N LEU A 30 -2.84 14.18 5.92
CA LEU A 30 -4.26 14.51 6.10
C LEU A 30 -5.15 13.30 5.83
N GLY A 31 -4.87 12.53 4.78
CA GLY A 31 -5.58 11.29 4.46
C GLY A 31 -5.52 10.28 5.60
N LYS A 32 -4.33 10.04 6.17
CA LYS A 32 -4.14 9.18 7.34
C LYS A 32 -4.95 9.68 8.54
N TYR A 33 -4.88 10.99 8.82
CA TYR A 33 -5.61 11.58 9.92
C TYR A 33 -7.13 11.37 9.78
N ILE A 34 -7.68 11.69 8.61
CA ILE A 34 -9.11 11.50 8.33
C ILE A 34 -9.50 10.01 8.41
N ALA A 35 -8.69 9.11 7.84
CA ALA A 35 -8.93 7.68 7.90
C ALA A 35 -8.93 7.13 9.32
N GLY A 36 -8.03 7.63 10.17
CA GLY A 36 -7.96 7.27 11.59
C GLY A 36 -9.18 7.78 12.37
N VAL A 37 -9.56 9.05 12.20
CA VAL A 37 -10.72 9.66 12.88
C VAL A 37 -12.03 8.98 12.50
N LEU A 38 -12.22 8.72 11.20
CA LEU A 38 -13.43 8.08 10.67
C LEU A 38 -13.41 6.54 10.73
N ARG A 39 -12.30 5.95 11.20
CA ARG A 39 -12.06 4.49 11.22
C ARG A 39 -12.37 3.84 9.87
N LEU A 40 -11.82 4.38 8.79
CA LEU A 40 -12.09 3.88 7.44
C LEU A 40 -11.38 2.53 7.18
N PRO A 41 -11.97 1.67 6.33
CA PRO A 41 -11.35 0.41 5.89
C PRO A 41 -10.25 0.62 4.84
N LEU A 42 -9.67 1.82 4.74
CA LEU A 42 -8.81 2.25 3.64
C LEU A 42 -7.61 3.04 4.16
N TRP A 43 -6.45 2.84 3.53
CA TRP A 43 -5.23 3.61 3.74
C TRP A 43 -5.13 4.74 2.71
N LEU A 44 -5.48 5.96 3.13
CA LEU A 44 -5.56 7.13 2.24
C LEU A 44 -4.21 7.83 2.01
N ASP A 45 -3.13 7.37 2.64
CA ASP A 45 -1.76 7.86 2.49
C ASP A 45 -1.03 7.36 1.23
N SER A 46 -1.72 6.63 0.37
CA SER A 46 -1.18 6.25 -0.93
C SER A 46 -1.55 7.24 -2.03
N ILE A 47 -2.49 8.16 -1.81
CA ILE A 47 -2.97 9.09 -2.84
C ILE A 47 -1.85 10.03 -3.31
N GLY A 48 -1.23 10.75 -2.38
CA GLY A 48 -0.09 11.62 -2.67
C GLY A 48 1.11 10.86 -3.22
N THR A 49 1.35 9.63 -2.73
CA THR A 49 2.43 8.74 -3.19
C THR A 49 2.25 8.29 -4.64
N VAL A 50 1.02 7.98 -5.03
CA VAL A 50 0.66 7.62 -6.40
C VAL A 50 0.72 8.85 -7.30
N LEU A 51 0.18 10.00 -6.87
CA LEU A 51 0.22 11.24 -7.64
C LEU A 51 1.65 11.72 -7.90
N SER A 52 2.53 11.68 -6.89
CA SER A 52 3.95 12.02 -7.04
C SER A 52 4.67 11.05 -7.96
N GLY A 53 4.36 9.74 -7.87
CA GLY A 53 4.85 8.73 -8.81
C GLY A 53 4.42 9.02 -10.25
N MET A 54 3.14 9.33 -10.46
CA MET A 54 2.56 9.59 -11.78
C MET A 54 3.12 10.84 -12.45
N LEU A 55 3.29 11.93 -11.69
CA LEU A 55 3.66 13.24 -12.23
C LEU A 55 5.17 13.50 -12.24
N ALA A 56 5.89 13.01 -11.24
CA ALA A 56 7.33 13.26 -11.08
C ALA A 56 8.20 12.00 -11.26
N GLY A 57 7.57 10.84 -11.49
CA GLY A 57 8.25 9.57 -11.80
C GLY A 57 8.44 8.65 -10.59
N PRO A 58 8.89 7.41 -10.84
CA PRO A 58 8.89 6.33 -9.86
C PRO A 58 9.76 6.63 -8.63
N VAL A 59 10.93 7.25 -8.83
CA VAL A 59 11.86 7.56 -7.72
C VAL A 59 11.26 8.60 -6.76
N ILE A 60 10.59 9.63 -7.30
CA ILE A 60 9.96 10.67 -6.48
C ILE A 60 8.72 10.12 -5.78
N GLY A 61 7.93 9.29 -6.47
CA GLY A 61 6.85 8.52 -5.86
C GLY A 61 7.33 7.72 -4.65
N ALA A 62 8.35 6.91 -4.85
CA ALA A 62 8.97 6.10 -3.80
C ALA A 62 9.44 6.95 -2.61
N ALA A 63 10.19 8.01 -2.91
CA ALA A 63 10.72 8.92 -1.89
C ALA A 63 9.60 9.58 -1.08
N SER A 64 8.56 10.10 -1.72
CA SER A 64 7.43 10.70 -1.00
C SER A 64 6.70 9.71 -0.10
N GLY A 65 6.56 8.45 -0.55
CA GLY A 65 5.92 7.39 0.23
C GLY A 65 6.74 7.02 1.47
N ILE A 66 8.06 6.89 1.31
CA ILE A 66 8.98 6.65 2.43
C ILE A 66 8.94 7.81 3.42
N ILE A 67 9.16 9.04 2.93
CA ILE A 67 9.26 10.22 3.77
C ILE A 67 7.96 10.43 4.55
N ASN A 68 6.80 10.29 3.91
CA ASN A 68 5.51 10.40 4.59
C ASN A 68 5.38 9.39 5.73
N ASN A 69 5.69 8.12 5.48
CA ASN A 69 5.51 7.06 6.47
C ASN A 69 6.49 7.15 7.63
N VAL A 70 7.72 7.63 7.37
CA VAL A 70 8.72 7.90 8.42
C VAL A 70 8.29 9.11 9.26
N ILE A 71 7.85 10.22 8.64
CA ILE A 71 7.38 11.40 9.37
C ILE A 71 6.19 11.00 10.27
N TYR A 72 5.17 10.37 9.69
CA TYR A 72 4.01 9.93 10.45
C TYR A 72 4.36 8.90 11.53
N GLY A 73 5.34 8.05 11.22
CA GLY A 73 6.00 7.12 12.14
C GLY A 73 6.49 7.77 13.42
N VAL A 74 7.19 8.89 13.28
CA VAL A 74 7.81 9.61 14.40
C VAL A 74 6.79 10.53 15.10
N THR A 75 5.80 11.06 14.38
CA THR A 75 4.90 12.09 14.93
C THR A 75 3.59 11.56 15.49
N ALA A 76 3.08 10.44 14.99
CA ALA A 76 1.72 9.99 15.30
C ALA A 76 1.63 8.49 15.63
N ASP A 77 2.19 7.61 14.80
CA ASP A 77 2.09 6.17 14.97
C ASP A 77 3.36 5.44 14.50
N PRO A 78 4.18 4.87 15.42
CA PRO A 78 5.40 4.16 15.10
C PRO A 78 5.24 3.04 14.06
N ILE A 79 4.06 2.39 14.03
CA ILE A 79 3.76 1.30 13.11
C ILE A 79 3.85 1.77 11.65
N SER A 80 3.50 3.03 11.39
CA SER A 80 3.59 3.65 10.07
C SER A 80 5.00 3.56 9.46
N THR A 81 6.06 3.56 10.28
CA THR A 81 7.45 3.49 9.80
C THR A 81 7.73 2.19 9.05
N VAL A 82 7.13 1.07 9.49
CA VAL A 82 7.29 -0.25 8.87
C VAL A 82 6.71 -0.24 7.44
N TYR A 83 5.60 0.48 7.26
CA TYR A 83 4.93 0.61 5.95
C TYR A 83 5.66 1.52 4.96
N ALA A 84 6.75 2.18 5.35
CA ALA A 84 7.57 2.98 4.44
C ALA A 84 8.06 2.16 3.24
N VAL A 85 8.42 0.89 3.45
CA VAL A 85 8.84 -0.03 2.38
C VAL A 85 7.68 -0.30 1.42
N THR A 86 6.49 -0.61 1.95
CA THR A 86 5.28 -0.83 1.14
C THR A 86 4.92 0.40 0.32
N SER A 87 4.94 1.59 0.92
CA SER A 87 4.66 2.83 0.20
C SER A 87 5.73 3.19 -0.83
N ALA A 88 7.00 2.82 -0.59
CA ALA A 88 8.04 2.94 -1.61
C ALA A 88 7.67 2.13 -2.86
N VAL A 89 7.27 0.88 -2.68
CA VAL A 89 6.87 -0.02 -3.77
C VAL A 89 5.65 0.51 -4.51
N ILE A 90 4.64 1.02 -3.79
CA ILE A 90 3.46 1.66 -4.40
C ILE A 90 3.88 2.84 -5.29
N GLY A 91 4.71 3.75 -4.78
CA GLY A 91 5.18 4.92 -5.53
C GLY A 91 6.03 4.56 -6.75
N LEU A 92 6.91 3.55 -6.62
CA LEU A 92 7.67 3.00 -7.75
C LEU A 92 6.74 2.45 -8.83
N MET A 93 5.79 1.59 -8.46
CA MET A 93 4.87 0.94 -9.39
C MET A 93 3.96 1.96 -10.09
N ALA A 94 3.42 2.93 -9.34
CA ALA A 94 2.63 4.02 -9.90
C ALA A 94 3.43 4.82 -10.94
N GLY A 95 4.68 5.19 -10.64
CA GLY A 95 5.51 5.91 -11.61
C GLY A 95 5.89 5.08 -12.83
N LEU A 96 6.13 3.78 -12.66
CA LEU A 96 6.41 2.87 -13.79
C LEU A 96 5.18 2.69 -14.69
N PHE A 97 3.99 2.56 -14.13
CA PHE A 97 2.75 2.46 -14.89
C PHE A 97 2.38 3.77 -15.58
N ALA A 98 2.66 4.92 -14.97
CA ALA A 98 2.54 6.21 -15.62
C ALA A 98 3.50 6.37 -16.80
N ALA A 99 4.77 5.96 -16.64
CA ALA A 99 5.75 5.97 -17.73
C ALA A 99 5.39 5.03 -18.90
N LYS A 100 4.56 4.01 -18.65
CA LYS A 100 3.97 3.11 -19.64
C LYS A 100 2.63 3.62 -20.22
N GLY A 101 2.06 4.70 -19.68
CA GLY A 101 0.81 5.29 -20.14
C GLY A 101 -0.46 4.55 -19.68
N TRP A 102 -0.39 3.78 -18.60
CA TRP A 102 -1.52 2.97 -18.09
C TRP A 102 -2.59 3.79 -17.34
N PHE A 103 -2.38 5.09 -17.12
CA PHE A 103 -3.35 5.97 -16.46
C PHE A 103 -4.25 6.75 -17.44
N LYS A 104 -4.37 6.28 -18.68
CA LYS A 104 -5.17 6.94 -19.73
C LYS A 104 -6.61 6.43 -19.83
N ASP A 105 -6.82 5.14 -19.58
CA ASP A 105 -8.12 4.50 -19.67
C ASP A 105 -8.56 3.97 -18.32
N ILE A 106 -9.86 4.03 -18.02
CA ILE A 106 -10.38 3.51 -16.75
C ILE A 106 -10.02 2.03 -16.52
N LYS A 107 -10.01 1.22 -17.59
CA LYS A 107 -9.66 -0.20 -17.52
C LYS A 107 -8.20 -0.42 -17.11
N THR A 108 -7.29 0.36 -17.69
CA THR A 108 -5.85 0.27 -17.39
C THR A 108 -5.52 0.86 -16.02
N VAL A 109 -6.26 1.89 -15.58
CA VAL A 109 -6.19 2.43 -14.21
C VAL A 109 -6.66 1.40 -13.18
N LEU A 110 -7.80 0.75 -13.40
CA LEU A 110 -8.32 -0.27 -12.48
C LEU A 110 -7.38 -1.47 -12.40
N LEU A 111 -6.84 -1.92 -13.54
CA LEU A 111 -5.85 -3.00 -13.58
C LEU A 111 -4.54 -2.60 -12.88
N ALA A 112 -4.04 -1.38 -13.10
CA ALA A 112 -2.87 -0.86 -12.40
C ALA A 112 -3.09 -0.81 -10.88
N GLY A 113 -4.25 -0.32 -10.45
CA GLY A 113 -4.64 -0.27 -9.04
C GLY A 113 -4.73 -1.66 -8.41
N LEU A 114 -5.32 -2.63 -9.12
CA LEU A 114 -5.38 -4.02 -8.67
C LEU A 114 -3.98 -4.62 -8.50
N ILE A 115 -3.11 -4.45 -9.49
CA ILE A 115 -1.73 -4.97 -9.44
C ILE A 115 -0.96 -4.31 -8.29
N ILE A 116 -1.06 -2.98 -8.14
CA ILE A 116 -0.43 -2.25 -7.04
C ILE A 116 -0.95 -2.76 -5.69
N GLY A 117 -2.26 -2.98 -5.56
CA GLY A 117 -2.88 -3.49 -4.34
C GLY A 117 -2.39 -4.89 -3.96
N VAL A 118 -2.32 -5.81 -4.92
CA VAL A 118 -1.80 -7.17 -4.70
C VAL A 118 -0.33 -7.14 -4.31
N VAL A 119 0.49 -6.35 -5.00
CA VAL A 119 1.92 -6.21 -4.68
C VAL A 119 2.10 -5.57 -3.30
N ALA A 120 1.33 -4.53 -2.98
CA ALA A 120 1.38 -3.88 -1.68
C ALA A 120 1.01 -4.85 -0.55
N ALA A 121 -0.06 -5.65 -0.72
CA ALA A 121 -0.43 -6.69 0.23
C ALA A 121 0.67 -7.74 0.39
N THR A 122 1.24 -8.23 -0.72
CA THR A 122 2.32 -9.23 -0.69
C THR A 122 3.56 -8.73 0.03
N VAL A 123 3.88 -7.44 -0.10
CA VAL A 123 5.01 -6.80 0.58
C VAL A 123 4.70 -6.50 2.05
N SER A 124 3.47 -6.07 2.36
CA SER A 124 3.08 -5.74 3.74
C SER A 124 2.84 -6.97 4.60
N THR A 125 2.33 -8.09 4.07
CA THR A 125 2.07 -9.30 4.85
C THR A 125 3.27 -9.81 5.67
N PRO A 126 4.46 -10.04 5.09
CA PRO A 126 5.61 -10.48 5.87
C PRO A 126 6.04 -9.42 6.90
N LEU A 127 5.92 -8.13 6.58
CA LEU A 127 6.20 -7.05 7.52
C LEU A 127 5.24 -7.09 8.71
N ASN A 128 3.94 -7.31 8.46
CA ASN A 128 2.92 -7.39 9.50
C ASN A 128 3.15 -8.61 10.40
N ILE A 129 3.51 -9.76 9.83
CA ILE A 129 3.84 -10.97 10.62
C ILE A 129 5.05 -10.73 11.52
N LEU A 130 6.12 -10.13 10.99
CA LEU A 130 7.37 -9.94 11.71
C LEU A 130 7.31 -8.86 12.79
N PHE A 131 6.66 -7.72 12.50
CA PHE A 131 6.68 -6.55 13.38
C PHE A 131 5.39 -6.37 14.21
N LEU A 132 4.27 -6.94 13.77
CA LEU A 132 2.93 -6.70 14.35
C LEU A 132 2.19 -8.01 14.71
N GLY A 133 2.87 -9.15 14.66
CA GLY A 133 2.25 -10.46 14.95
C GLY A 133 1.13 -10.84 13.98
N GLY A 134 1.13 -10.26 12.77
CA GLY A 134 0.13 -10.48 11.72
C GLY A 134 -0.91 -9.37 11.60
N GLN A 135 -1.02 -8.50 12.60
CA GLN A 135 -1.97 -7.39 12.59
C GLN A 135 -1.46 -6.19 11.77
N THR A 136 -2.38 -5.29 11.43
CA THR A 136 -2.16 -4.13 10.59
C THR A 136 -2.25 -2.81 11.34
N GLY A 137 -2.88 -2.81 12.54
CA GLY A 137 -3.22 -1.60 13.30
C GLY A 137 -4.48 -0.90 12.80
N ASN A 138 -5.14 -1.45 11.78
CA ASN A 138 -6.44 -0.99 11.28
C ASN A 138 -7.52 -2.00 11.67
N VAL A 139 -8.59 -1.51 12.31
CA VAL A 139 -9.70 -2.34 12.81
C VAL A 139 -10.27 -3.28 11.74
N TRP A 140 -10.35 -2.85 10.49
CA TRP A 140 -10.88 -3.65 9.39
C TRP A 140 -9.90 -4.70 8.90
N GLY A 141 -8.62 -4.35 8.79
CA GLY A 141 -7.57 -5.30 8.43
C GLY A 141 -7.42 -6.38 9.49
N ASP A 142 -7.47 -5.98 10.77
CA ASP A 142 -7.32 -6.88 11.90
C ASP A 142 -8.55 -7.78 12.07
N ALA A 143 -9.77 -7.25 11.82
CA ALA A 143 -10.98 -8.06 11.80
C ALA A 143 -10.93 -9.13 10.69
N LEU A 144 -10.45 -8.78 9.49
CA LEU A 144 -10.27 -9.75 8.40
C LEU A 144 -9.22 -10.80 8.74
N TYR A 145 -8.11 -10.41 9.38
CA TYR A 145 -7.08 -11.34 9.82
C TYR A 145 -7.63 -12.34 10.85
N VAL A 146 -8.33 -11.86 11.88
CA VAL A 146 -8.94 -12.72 12.91
C VAL A 146 -10.01 -13.64 12.31
N PHE A 147 -10.82 -13.13 11.39
CA PHE A 147 -11.83 -13.94 10.70
C PHE A 147 -11.18 -15.07 9.89
N ALA A 148 -10.15 -14.75 9.11
CA ALA A 148 -9.42 -15.74 8.33
C ALA A 148 -8.75 -16.78 9.25
N ASP A 149 -8.08 -16.35 10.31
CA ASP A 149 -7.43 -17.26 11.27
C ASP A 149 -8.44 -18.21 11.94
N PHE A 150 -9.62 -17.71 12.31
CA PHE A 150 -10.71 -18.52 12.85
C PHE A 150 -11.24 -19.55 11.84
N GLU A 151 -11.43 -19.16 10.57
CA GLU A 151 -11.82 -20.09 9.50
C GLU A 151 -10.76 -21.18 9.27
N TRP A 152 -9.48 -20.82 9.28
CA TRP A 152 -8.39 -21.79 9.13
C TRP A 152 -8.31 -22.74 10.33
N ALA A 153 -8.43 -22.23 11.55
CA ALA A 153 -8.45 -23.04 12.76
C ALA A 153 -9.62 -24.04 12.75
N THR A 154 -10.81 -23.59 12.35
CA THR A 154 -11.99 -24.46 12.23
C THR A 154 -11.89 -25.46 11.08
N ALA A 155 -11.31 -25.09 9.93
CA ALA A 155 -11.05 -26.00 8.82
C ALA A 155 -10.04 -27.09 9.21
N MET A 156 -8.96 -26.72 9.90
CA MET A 156 -7.95 -27.66 10.40
C MET A 156 -8.54 -28.58 11.48
N ALA A 157 -9.30 -28.02 12.42
CA ALA A 157 -10.01 -28.82 13.42
C ALA A 157 -10.98 -29.81 12.75
N GLY A 158 -11.75 -29.37 11.74
CA GLY A 158 -12.65 -30.24 10.98
C GLY A 158 -11.92 -31.36 10.23
N PHE A 159 -10.75 -31.07 9.66
CA PHE A 159 -9.89 -32.07 9.02
C PHE A 159 -9.37 -33.12 10.02
N PHE A 160 -8.90 -32.70 11.20
CA PHE A 160 -8.39 -33.63 12.23
C PHE A 160 -9.48 -34.38 13.00
N LEU A 161 -10.65 -33.77 13.20
CA LEU A 161 -11.79 -34.39 13.88
C LEU A 161 -12.66 -35.24 12.93
N GLY A 162 -12.28 -35.35 11.64
CA GLY A 162 -13.02 -36.13 10.65
C GLY A 162 -14.43 -35.60 10.37
N GLN A 163 -14.74 -34.36 10.77
CA GLN A 163 -16.04 -33.75 10.54
C GLN A 163 -16.05 -33.08 9.16
N HIS A 164 -16.33 -33.87 8.12
CA HIS A 164 -16.77 -33.32 6.84
C HIS A 164 -18.04 -32.52 7.10
N ARG A 165 -18.00 -31.23 6.78
CA ARG A 165 -19.15 -30.32 6.87
C ARG A 165 -20.36 -30.89 6.11
N CYS A 166 -21.26 -31.58 6.81
CA CYS A 166 -22.67 -31.56 6.46
C CYS A 166 -23.15 -30.15 6.79
N GLY A 167 -23.48 -29.37 5.76
CA GLY A 167 -23.94 -28.00 5.92
C GLY A 167 -25.19 -27.92 6.78
N CYS A 168 -25.13 -27.13 7.84
CA CYS A 168 -26.30 -26.57 8.48
C CYS A 168 -26.15 -25.05 8.46
N ALA A 169 -26.56 -24.46 7.34
CA ALA A 169 -27.12 -23.12 7.34
C ALA A 169 -28.54 -23.25 7.91
N GLY A 170 -28.79 -22.58 9.03
CA GLY A 170 -30.10 -22.36 9.64
C GLY A 170 -30.16 -20.93 10.11
#